data_AF-A0A7V6M155-F1
#
_entry.id   AF-A0A7V6M155-F1
#
_cell.length_a   1.000
_cell.length_b   1.000
_cell.length_c   1.000
_cell.angle_alpha   90.00
_cell.angle_beta   90.00
_cell.angle_gamma   90.00
#
_symmetry.space_group_name_H-M   'P 1'
#
loop_
_entity.id
_entity.type
_entity.pdbx_description
1 polymer ?
#
loop_
_entity_poly.entity_id
_entity_poly.type
_entity_poly.pdbx_seq_one_letter_code
_entity_poly.pdbx_strand_id
1 'polypeptide(L)'
;MTEASMNRFWKERFEEELTKVNASIKKKGGTKKYEKVVERVGRAIERYPSIAKNYHIEYERDKDSSDKMKEVKWGIKDLSNQGKNFGVYFLRTNVREFDEKVTWKYYNLIREIETTNRQLKTDLNLRPIFHQTDDRSDAHLFFGLLAYWVVNTIRYQLKEKNIRCYWTEITKRMSTQKLVTTKAINALGESVELRQCSRPSKQAIEIYDALGFKHHPFKKRKICRTQRPPEKPPSCCTARKT
;
A
#
# COMPACT_ATOMS: atom_id res chain seq x y z
N MET A 1 8.34 5.45 17.48
CA MET A 1 9.71 5.10 17.09
C MET A 1 10.57 6.30 17.45
N THR A 2 11.46 6.15 18.44
CA THR A 2 12.40 7.20 18.85
C THR A 2 13.60 7.22 17.90
N GLU A 3 14.32 8.33 17.84
CA GLU A 3 15.49 8.48 16.96
C GLU A 3 16.60 7.46 17.26
N ALA A 4 16.80 7.14 18.54
CA ALA A 4 17.69 6.06 18.98
C ALA A 4 17.28 4.69 18.40
N SER A 5 15.98 4.39 18.34
CA SER A 5 15.47 3.16 17.74
C SER A 5 15.70 3.12 16.23
N MET A 6 15.64 4.26 15.55
CA MET A 6 15.88 4.36 14.11
C MET A 6 17.37 4.21 13.76
N ASN A 7 18.25 4.83 14.54
CA ASN A 7 19.70 4.66 14.40
C ASN A 7 20.13 3.22 14.65
N ARG A 8 19.57 2.56 15.67
CA ARG A 8 19.82 1.13 15.93
C ARG A 8 19.38 0.26 14.74
N PHE A 9 18.19 0.51 14.21
CA PHE A 9 17.67 -0.27 13.08
C PHE A 9 18.48 -0.09 11.80
N TRP A 10 18.91 1.15 11.50
CA TRP A 10 19.79 1.41 10.36
C TRP A 10 21.18 0.82 10.55
N LYS A 11 21.70 0.81 11.79
CA LYS A 11 22.94 0.11 12.15
C LYS A 11 22.84 -1.38 11.84
N GLU A 12 21.81 -2.05 12.36
CA GLU A 12 21.56 -3.48 12.15
C GLU A 12 21.47 -3.80 10.65
N ARG A 13 20.72 -3.02 9.88
CA ARG A 13 20.60 -3.21 8.42
C ARG A 13 21.90 -2.99 7.66
N PHE A 14 22.70 -2.01 8.05
CA PHE A 14 23.98 -1.74 7.41
C PHE A 14 24.97 -2.89 7.65
N GLU A 15 25.06 -3.37 8.90
CA GLU A 15 25.88 -4.52 9.27
C GLU A 15 25.42 -5.81 8.58
N GLU A 16 24.10 -5.99 8.41
CA GLU A 16 23.53 -7.11 7.65
C GLU A 16 23.96 -7.08 6.17
N GLU A 17 23.97 -5.91 5.53
CA GLU A 17 24.44 -5.77 4.15
C GLU A 17 25.93 -6.09 4.02
N LEU A 18 26.78 -5.62 4.94
CA LEU A 18 28.21 -5.97 4.95
C LEU A 18 28.43 -7.47 5.19
N THR A 19 27.62 -8.09 6.06
CA THR A 19 27.65 -9.53 6.31
C THR A 19 27.25 -10.32 5.05
N LYS A 20 26.24 -9.85 4.30
CA LYS A 20 25.85 -10.43 3.00
C LYS A 20 26.95 -10.31 1.95
N VAL A 21 27.73 -9.22 1.98
CA VAL A 21 28.91 -9.06 1.11
C VAL A 21 29.94 -10.15 1.44
N ASN A 22 30.32 -10.32 2.71
CA ASN A 22 31.26 -11.37 3.12
C ASN A 22 30.76 -12.79 2.83
N ALA A 23 29.47 -13.06 3.05
CA ALA A 23 28.86 -14.34 2.69
C ALA A 23 28.96 -14.62 1.17
N SER A 24 28.79 -13.60 0.34
CA SER A 24 28.92 -13.75 -1.12
C SER A 24 30.36 -13.98 -1.59
N ILE A 25 31.35 -13.44 -0.89
CA ILE A 25 32.77 -13.72 -1.17
C ILE A 25 33.10 -15.20 -0.88
N LYS A 26 32.56 -15.75 0.21
CA LYS A 26 32.80 -17.14 0.65
C LYS A 26 32.05 -18.18 -0.21
N LYS A 27 30.92 -17.82 -0.83
CA LYS A 27 30.09 -18.74 -1.63
C LYS A 27 30.72 -19.14 -2.98
N LYS A 28 30.56 -20.41 -3.39
CA LYS A 28 30.92 -20.88 -4.74
C LYS A 28 29.99 -20.21 -5.78
N GLY A 29 30.56 -19.44 -6.71
CA GLY A 29 29.82 -18.65 -7.71
C GLY A 29 29.40 -17.24 -7.28
N GLY A 30 29.81 -16.78 -6.09
CA GLY A 30 29.57 -15.39 -5.66
C GLY A 30 30.58 -14.39 -6.26
N THR A 31 30.27 -13.10 -6.15
CA THR A 31 31.12 -12.01 -6.67
C THR A 31 32.38 -11.85 -5.82
N LYS A 32 33.53 -12.24 -6.36
CA LYS A 32 34.84 -12.17 -5.69
C LYS A 32 35.76 -11.09 -6.24
N LYS A 33 35.45 -10.53 -7.41
CA LYS A 33 36.27 -9.49 -8.06
C LYS A 33 36.31 -8.25 -7.17
N TYR A 34 37.51 -7.75 -6.88
CA TYR A 34 37.75 -6.64 -5.94
C TYR A 34 36.86 -5.43 -6.26
N GLU A 35 36.90 -4.95 -7.50
CA GLU A 35 36.13 -3.78 -7.96
C GLU A 35 34.63 -3.93 -7.69
N LYS A 36 34.06 -5.10 -7.98
CA LYS A 36 32.62 -5.35 -7.80
C LYS A 36 32.21 -5.47 -6.34
N VAL A 37 33.11 -5.95 -5.48
CA VAL A 37 32.89 -5.96 -4.04
C VAL A 37 32.91 -4.53 -3.49
N VAL A 38 33.86 -3.71 -3.93
CA VAL A 38 33.94 -2.29 -3.54
C VAL A 38 32.71 -1.52 -4.00
N GLU A 39 32.27 -1.67 -5.26
CA GLU A 39 31.03 -1.06 -5.76
C GLU A 39 29.81 -1.46 -4.91
N ARG A 40 29.73 -2.73 -4.50
CA ARG A 40 28.61 -3.25 -3.71
C ARG A 40 28.60 -2.67 -2.29
N VAL A 41 29.78 -2.55 -1.66
CA VAL A 41 29.90 -1.87 -0.37
C VAL A 41 29.58 -0.38 -0.52
N GLY A 42 30.00 0.26 -1.62
CA GLY A 42 29.63 1.62 -1.98
C GLY A 42 28.11 1.83 -2.05
N ARG A 43 27.37 0.92 -2.67
CA ARG A 43 25.89 0.95 -2.67
C ARG A 43 25.28 0.83 -1.28
N ALA A 44 25.91 0.07 -0.37
CA ALA A 44 25.47 -0.01 1.02
C ALA A 44 25.72 1.31 1.76
N ILE A 45 26.87 1.96 1.51
CA ILE A 45 27.19 3.28 2.06
C ILE A 45 26.20 4.33 1.55
N GLU A 46 25.90 4.35 0.25
CA GLU A 46 24.94 5.27 -0.37
C GLU A 46 23.52 5.09 0.20
N ARG A 47 23.13 3.85 0.50
CA ARG A 47 21.81 3.55 1.08
C ARG A 47 21.69 4.01 2.55
N TYR A 48 22.79 4.04 3.29
CA TYR A 48 22.82 4.37 4.72
C TYR A 48 23.90 5.42 5.07
N PRO A 49 23.86 6.63 4.47
CA PRO A 49 24.95 7.60 4.57
C PRO A 49 25.13 8.13 5.99
N SER A 50 24.02 8.26 6.73
CA SER A 50 23.99 8.74 8.12
C SER A 50 24.73 7.81 9.10
N ILE A 51 24.71 6.50 8.85
CA ILE A 51 25.39 5.50 9.68
C ILE A 51 26.78 5.19 9.15
N ALA A 52 26.95 5.10 7.82
CA ALA A 52 28.22 4.72 7.20
C ALA A 52 29.39 5.66 7.57
N LYS A 53 29.13 6.95 7.83
CA LYS A 53 30.14 7.91 8.32
C LYS A 53 30.81 7.50 9.64
N ASN A 54 30.12 6.68 10.43
CA ASN A 54 30.59 6.18 11.72
C ASN A 54 31.36 4.86 11.59
N TYR A 55 31.56 4.33 10.38
CA TYR A 55 32.28 3.08 10.17
C TYR A 55 33.59 3.34 9.42
N HIS A 56 34.64 2.64 9.84
CA HIS A 56 35.84 2.45 9.04
C HIS A 56 35.75 1.09 8.36
N ILE A 57 35.88 1.05 7.03
CA ILE A 57 35.80 -0.17 6.23
C ILE A 57 37.16 -0.43 5.62
N GLU A 58 37.69 -1.62 5.90
CA GLU A 58 38.97 -2.11 5.40
C GLU A 58 38.72 -3.28 4.44
N TYR A 59 39.49 -3.30 3.36
CA TYR A 59 39.37 -4.29 2.29
C TYR A 59 40.62 -5.15 2.23
N GLU A 60 40.51 -6.44 2.56
CA GLU A 60 41.61 -7.39 2.44
C GLU A 60 41.56 -8.13 1.11
N ARG A 61 42.62 -7.98 0.30
CA ARG A 61 42.81 -8.73 -0.94
C ARG A 61 43.36 -10.12 -0.67
N ASP A 62 43.11 -11.03 -1.61
CA ASP A 62 43.66 -12.39 -1.57
C ASP A 62 45.17 -12.38 -1.89
N LYS A 63 45.93 -13.26 -1.23
CA LYS A 63 47.39 -13.35 -1.40
C LYS A 63 47.77 -14.01 -2.74
N ASP A 64 46.92 -14.90 -3.24
CA ASP A 64 47.19 -15.69 -4.46
C ASP A 64 46.68 -15.00 -5.74
N SER A 65 45.84 -13.96 -5.63
CA SER A 65 45.28 -13.22 -6.78
C SER A 65 44.86 -11.82 -6.35
N SER A 66 45.62 -10.80 -6.76
CA SER A 66 45.33 -9.38 -6.44
C SER A 66 43.95 -8.89 -6.92
N ASP A 67 43.34 -9.58 -7.88
CA ASP A 67 42.02 -9.25 -8.44
C ASP A 67 40.84 -9.77 -7.59
N LYS A 68 41.11 -10.59 -6.56
CA LYS A 68 40.08 -11.17 -5.68
C LYS A 68 40.10 -10.55 -4.29
N MET A 69 38.91 -10.29 -3.75
CA MET A 69 38.71 -9.90 -2.36
C MET A 69 38.68 -11.14 -1.47
N LYS A 70 39.39 -11.10 -0.34
CA LYS A 70 39.36 -12.13 0.70
C LYS A 70 38.27 -11.87 1.72
N GLU A 71 38.25 -10.66 2.29
CA GLU A 71 37.28 -10.27 3.31
C GLU A 71 37.13 -8.75 3.39
N VAL A 72 35.94 -8.28 3.75
CA VAL A 72 35.68 -6.89 4.11
C VAL A 72 35.57 -6.82 5.63
N LYS A 73 36.44 -6.05 6.26
CA LYS A 73 36.42 -5.79 7.71
C LYS A 73 35.84 -4.41 7.97
N TRP A 74 35.12 -4.26 9.07
CA TRP A 74 34.61 -2.97 9.47
C TRP A 74 34.72 -2.77 10.98
N GLY A 75 35.05 -1.54 11.37
CA GLY A 75 35.12 -1.10 12.76
C GLY A 75 34.31 0.18 12.95
N ILE A 76 33.80 0.43 14.15
CA ILE A 76 33.10 1.67 14.46
C ILE A 76 34.15 2.74 14.76
N LYS A 77 34.14 3.81 13.97
CA LYS A 77 34.97 5.00 14.17
C LYS A 77 34.39 5.76 15.36
N ASP A 78 35.21 5.93 16.40
CA ASP A 78 34.94 6.56 17.70
C ASP A 78 33.48 7.00 17.99
N LEU A 79 32.84 6.30 18.94
CA LEU A 79 31.48 6.54 19.41
C LEU A 79 31.32 7.83 20.24
N SER A 80 32.42 8.46 20.67
CA SER A 80 32.43 9.59 21.60
C SER A 80 31.64 10.82 21.11
N ASN A 81 31.56 11.02 19.79
CA ASN A 81 30.86 12.16 19.17
C ASN A 81 29.41 11.88 18.76
N GLN A 82 28.88 10.67 18.99
CA GLN A 82 27.51 10.35 18.60
C GLN A 82 26.45 11.04 19.48
N GLY A 83 26.77 11.50 20.69
CA GLY A 83 25.78 12.17 21.55
C GLY A 83 25.69 13.68 21.38
N LYS A 84 26.75 14.34 20.90
CA LYS A 84 26.94 15.79 21.06
C LYS A 84 26.39 16.66 19.93
N ASN A 85 26.12 16.09 18.75
CA ASN A 85 25.71 16.85 17.57
C ASN A 85 24.21 16.78 17.25
N PHE A 86 23.42 16.14 18.11
CA PHE A 86 21.98 16.09 17.92
C PHE A 86 21.35 17.24 18.71
N GLY A 87 20.78 18.21 17.99
CA GLY A 87 20.00 19.27 18.60
C GLY A 87 18.85 18.68 19.43
N VAL A 88 18.47 19.38 20.50
CA VAL A 88 17.34 18.97 21.34
C VAL A 88 16.05 19.53 20.72
N TYR A 89 15.09 18.66 20.41
CA TYR A 89 13.77 19.07 19.95
C TYR A 89 12.86 19.33 21.14
N PHE A 90 12.29 20.53 21.21
CA PHE A 90 11.28 20.89 22.20
C PHE A 90 9.90 20.92 21.56
N LEU A 91 8.94 20.24 22.19
CA LEU A 91 7.52 20.37 21.86
C LEU A 91 6.90 21.38 22.82
N ARG A 92 6.29 22.43 22.27
CA ARG A 92 5.54 23.42 23.05
C ARG A 92 4.05 23.26 22.78
N THR A 93 3.26 23.19 23.83
CA THR A 93 1.80 23.18 23.78
C THR A 93 1.25 24.31 24.66
N ASN A 94 0.11 24.88 24.27
CA ASN A 94 -0.65 25.83 25.08
C ASN A 94 -1.68 25.15 26.00
N VAL A 95 -1.91 23.84 25.81
CA VAL A 95 -2.82 23.03 26.63
C VAL A 95 -2.08 22.55 27.88
N ARG A 96 -2.56 22.92 29.06
CA ARG A 96 -1.85 22.70 30.34
C ARG A 96 -2.10 21.30 30.92
N GLU A 97 -3.19 20.66 30.51
CA GLU A 97 -3.66 19.38 31.03
C GLU A 97 -2.96 18.18 30.38
N PHE A 98 -2.23 18.38 29.27
CA PHE A 98 -1.58 17.29 28.55
C PHE A 98 -0.29 16.85 29.24
N ASP A 99 -0.21 15.56 29.56
CA ASP A 99 1.05 14.95 29.96
C ASP A 99 2.02 14.86 28.74
N GLU A 100 3.28 14.55 29.01
CA GLU A 100 4.31 14.42 27.97
C GLU A 100 3.93 13.36 26.91
N LYS A 101 3.35 12.23 27.34
CA LYS A 101 2.99 11.11 26.46
C LYS A 101 1.85 11.46 25.52
N VAL A 102 0.86 12.17 26.02
CA VAL A 102 -0.31 12.70 25.31
C VAL A 102 0.15 13.78 24.35
N THR A 103 0.97 14.73 24.81
CA THR A 103 1.57 15.76 23.95
C THR A 103 2.33 15.13 22.78
N TRP A 104 3.15 14.12 23.05
CA TRP A 104 3.86 13.34 22.02
C TRP A 104 2.90 12.61 21.07
N LYS A 105 1.81 12.01 21.57
CA LYS A 105 0.79 11.37 20.73
C LYS A 105 0.12 12.37 19.81
N TYR A 106 -0.30 13.53 20.33
CA TYR A 106 -0.94 14.59 19.54
C TYR A 106 -0.01 15.14 18.48
N TYR A 107 1.24 15.46 18.83
CA TYR A 107 2.25 15.87 17.86
C TYR A 107 2.38 14.86 16.71
N ASN A 108 2.37 13.57 17.04
CA ASN A 108 2.49 12.50 16.05
C ASN A 108 1.23 12.26 15.20
N LEU A 109 0.09 12.89 15.52
CA LEU A 109 -1.09 12.84 14.64
C LEU A 109 -0.80 13.47 13.28
N ILE A 110 0.19 14.36 13.15
CA ILE A 110 0.59 14.92 11.86
C ILE A 110 0.93 13.82 10.84
N ARG A 111 1.53 12.71 11.30
CA ARG A 111 1.84 11.56 10.44
C ARG A 111 0.59 10.82 9.97
N GLU A 112 -0.45 10.81 10.80
CA GLU A 112 -1.76 10.23 10.43
C GLU A 112 -2.44 11.11 9.39
N ILE A 113 -2.33 12.44 9.51
CA ILE A 113 -2.80 13.41 8.52
C ILE A 113 -2.05 13.26 7.19
N GLU A 114 -0.73 13.12 7.21
CA GLU A 114 0.07 12.85 6.01
C GLU A 114 -0.33 11.54 5.34
N THR A 115 -0.56 10.50 6.14
CA THR A 115 -1.02 9.19 5.65
C THR A 115 -2.40 9.30 5.00
N THR A 116 -3.30 10.09 5.59
CA THR A 116 -4.64 10.39 5.07
C THR A 116 -4.56 11.14 3.75
N ASN A 117 -3.75 12.20 3.68
CA ASN A 117 -3.52 12.98 2.47
C ASN A 117 -2.91 12.12 1.35
N ARG A 118 -1.97 11.23 1.67
CA ARG A 118 -1.45 10.26 0.72
C ARG A 118 -2.57 9.38 0.20
N GLN A 119 -3.36 8.79 1.09
CA GLN A 119 -4.42 7.86 0.72
C GLN A 119 -5.51 8.50 -0.14
N LEU A 120 -5.94 9.73 0.18
CA LEU A 120 -6.85 10.51 -0.66
C LEU A 120 -6.29 10.66 -2.10
N LYS A 121 -5.01 11.01 -2.21
CA LYS A 121 -4.37 11.26 -3.51
C LYS A 121 -4.10 9.97 -4.30
N THR A 122 -3.61 8.91 -3.65
CA THR A 122 -3.15 7.68 -4.32
C THR A 122 -4.25 6.64 -4.45
N ASP A 123 -4.96 6.35 -3.37
CA ASP A 123 -5.85 5.19 -3.30
C ASP A 123 -7.28 5.56 -3.74
N LEU A 124 -7.65 6.81 -3.52
CA LEU A 124 -8.95 7.38 -3.91
C LEU A 124 -8.87 8.25 -5.17
N ASN A 125 -7.71 8.30 -5.81
CA ASN A 125 -7.48 9.03 -7.07
C ASN A 125 -7.95 10.49 -7.04
N LEU A 126 -7.83 11.18 -5.89
CA LEU A 126 -8.07 12.62 -5.82
C LEU A 126 -7.07 13.40 -6.71
N ARG A 127 -5.99 12.74 -7.15
CA ARG A 127 -5.09 13.23 -8.19
C ARG A 127 -5.04 12.15 -9.29
N PRO A 128 -5.28 12.50 -10.57
CA PRO A 128 -5.34 13.83 -11.15
C PRO A 128 -6.74 14.47 -11.11
N ILE A 129 -6.78 15.80 -10.89
CA ILE A 129 -8.01 16.58 -11.02
C ILE A 129 -8.17 16.92 -12.50
N PHE A 130 -9.06 16.23 -13.20
CA PHE A 130 -9.37 16.47 -14.62
C PHE A 130 -10.51 17.48 -14.82
N HIS A 131 -10.98 18.10 -13.73
CA HIS A 131 -12.10 19.02 -13.73
C HIS A 131 -11.63 20.40 -14.17
N GLN A 132 -12.36 21.02 -15.09
CA GLN A 132 -12.01 22.31 -15.70
C GLN A 132 -12.70 23.51 -15.04
N THR A 133 -13.72 23.27 -14.22
CA THR A 133 -14.47 24.32 -13.52
C THR A 133 -14.35 24.14 -12.02
N ASP A 134 -14.48 25.24 -11.28
CA ASP A 134 -14.37 25.27 -9.82
C ASP A 134 -15.43 24.38 -9.17
N ASP A 135 -16.70 24.51 -9.58
CA ASP A 135 -17.82 23.69 -9.05
C ASP A 135 -17.55 22.18 -9.16
N ARG A 136 -16.96 21.74 -10.28
CA ARG A 136 -16.65 20.32 -10.51
C ARG A 136 -15.46 19.87 -9.66
N SER A 137 -14.51 20.76 -9.43
CA SER A 137 -13.35 20.51 -8.56
C SER A 137 -13.79 20.40 -7.09
N ASP A 138 -14.69 21.27 -6.65
CA ASP A 138 -15.27 21.24 -5.30
C ASP A 138 -16.11 19.98 -5.09
N ALA A 139 -16.96 19.62 -6.04
CA ALA A 139 -17.72 18.38 -5.98
C ALA A 139 -16.78 17.15 -5.91
N HIS A 140 -15.71 17.14 -6.69
CA HIS A 140 -14.72 16.04 -6.66
C HIS A 140 -14.04 15.93 -5.29
N LEU A 141 -13.64 17.06 -4.70
CA LEU A 141 -13.06 17.09 -3.36
C LEU A 141 -14.05 16.58 -2.30
N PHE A 142 -15.30 17.02 -2.39
CA PHE A 142 -16.36 16.60 -1.48
C PHE A 142 -16.61 15.09 -1.54
N PHE A 143 -16.77 14.53 -2.75
CA PHE A 143 -16.94 13.08 -2.91
C PHE A 143 -15.69 12.30 -2.51
N GLY A 144 -14.49 12.85 -2.74
CA GLY A 144 -13.23 12.27 -2.27
C GLY A 144 -13.18 12.15 -0.74
N LEU A 145 -13.65 13.18 -0.03
CA LEU A 145 -13.72 13.17 1.43
C LEU A 145 -14.76 12.16 1.95
N LEU A 146 -15.94 12.08 1.33
CA LEU A 146 -16.96 11.08 1.66
C LEU A 146 -16.45 9.65 1.41
N ALA A 147 -15.76 9.42 0.29
CA ALA A 147 -15.14 8.13 0.02
C ALA A 147 -14.10 7.78 1.08
N TYR A 148 -13.29 8.75 1.50
CA TYR A 148 -12.31 8.55 2.57
C TYR A 148 -12.95 8.21 3.91
N TRP A 149 -14.13 8.77 4.25
CA TRP A 149 -14.83 8.37 5.46
C TRP A 149 -15.18 6.88 5.48
N VAL A 150 -15.67 6.34 4.36
CA VAL A 150 -15.95 4.90 4.23
C VAL A 150 -14.67 4.09 4.40
N VAL A 151 -13.61 4.48 3.70
CA VAL A 151 -12.31 3.80 3.75
C VAL A 151 -11.71 3.83 5.16
N ASN A 152 -11.72 4.99 5.82
CA ASN A 152 -11.17 5.16 7.16
C ASN A 152 -11.96 4.34 8.18
N THR A 153 -13.29 4.31 8.08
CA THR A 153 -14.15 3.53 8.97
C THR A 153 -13.84 2.04 8.86
N ILE A 154 -13.77 1.50 7.65
CA ILE A 154 -13.43 0.09 7.42
C ILE A 154 -12.02 -0.22 7.96
N ARG A 155 -11.04 0.63 7.66
CA ARG A 155 -9.66 0.43 8.15
C ARG A 155 -9.55 0.51 9.66
N TYR A 156 -10.31 1.40 10.29
CA TYR A 156 -10.37 1.52 11.75
C TYR A 156 -10.90 0.23 12.38
N GLN A 157 -12.05 -0.27 11.90
CA GLN A 157 -12.64 -1.53 12.39
C GLN A 157 -11.70 -2.74 12.19
N LEU A 158 -11.04 -2.83 11.02
CA LEU A 158 -10.06 -3.89 10.77
C LEU A 158 -8.83 -3.78 11.68
N LYS A 159 -8.38 -2.55 11.97
CA LYS A 159 -7.24 -2.30 12.87
C LYS A 159 -7.54 -2.75 14.31
N GLU A 160 -8.78 -2.61 14.78
CA GLU A 160 -9.21 -3.14 16.08
C GLU A 160 -9.13 -4.68 16.14
N LYS A 161 -9.34 -5.36 15.01
CA LYS A 161 -9.15 -6.82 14.86
C LYS A 161 -7.71 -7.20 14.51
N ASN A 162 -6.76 -6.28 14.69
CA ASN A 162 -5.33 -6.45 14.39
C ASN A 162 -4.99 -6.69 12.91
N ILE A 163 -5.91 -6.40 11.99
CA ILE A 163 -5.67 -6.45 10.54
C ILE A 163 -5.18 -5.07 10.09
N ARG A 164 -3.85 -4.93 9.98
CA ARG A 164 -3.19 -3.67 9.61
C ARG A 164 -2.72 -3.68 8.15
N CYS A 165 -3.63 -3.39 7.24
CA CYS A 165 -3.35 -3.34 5.80
C CYS A 165 -3.65 -1.96 5.19
N TYR A 166 -3.00 -1.68 4.06
CA TYR A 166 -3.32 -0.53 3.21
C TYR A 166 -4.62 -0.79 2.46
N TRP A 167 -5.31 0.28 2.04
CA TRP A 167 -6.57 0.15 1.32
C TRP A 167 -6.42 -0.60 0.00
N THR A 168 -5.32 -0.37 -0.73
CA THR A 168 -4.96 -1.13 -1.94
C THR A 168 -4.90 -2.63 -1.72
N GLU A 169 -4.42 -3.07 -0.57
CA GLU A 169 -4.35 -4.49 -0.22
C GLU A 169 -5.74 -5.04 0.16
N ILE A 170 -6.55 -4.26 0.89
CA ILE A 170 -7.95 -4.61 1.19
C ILE A 170 -8.73 -4.79 -0.11
N THR A 171 -8.68 -3.80 -1.00
CA THR A 171 -9.39 -3.85 -2.29
C THR A 171 -8.88 -4.99 -3.16
N LYS A 172 -7.58 -5.27 -3.17
CA LYS A 172 -7.01 -6.42 -3.87
C LYS A 172 -7.56 -7.74 -3.35
N ARG A 173 -7.58 -7.97 -2.04
CA ARG A 173 -8.16 -9.19 -1.43
C ARG A 173 -9.64 -9.32 -1.75
N MET A 174 -10.40 -8.23 -1.61
CA MET A 174 -11.85 -8.21 -1.89
C MET A 174 -12.16 -8.36 -3.37
N SER A 175 -11.27 -7.91 -4.27
CA SER A 175 -11.46 -8.02 -5.72
C SER A 175 -11.53 -9.47 -6.21
N THR A 176 -11.13 -10.44 -5.39
CA THR A 176 -11.27 -11.88 -5.68
C THR A 176 -12.73 -12.32 -5.74
N GLN A 177 -13.64 -11.63 -5.05
CA GLN A 177 -15.07 -11.87 -5.16
C GLN A 177 -15.68 -11.01 -6.27
N LYS A 178 -16.41 -11.64 -7.20
CA LYS A 178 -17.01 -10.98 -8.37
C LYS A 178 -18.53 -11.00 -8.31
N LEU A 179 -19.14 -9.93 -8.81
CA LEU A 179 -20.57 -9.87 -9.08
C LEU A 179 -20.79 -10.08 -10.59
N VAL A 180 -21.48 -11.16 -10.93
CA VAL A 180 -21.82 -11.54 -12.32
C VAL A 180 -23.26 -11.13 -12.59
N THR A 181 -23.47 -10.38 -13.68
CA THR A 181 -24.79 -10.01 -14.18
C THR A 181 -25.02 -10.72 -15.51
N THR A 182 -25.90 -11.71 -15.51
CA THR A 182 -26.30 -12.45 -16.70
C THR A 182 -27.59 -11.85 -17.24
N LYS A 183 -27.58 -11.42 -18.50
CA LYS A 183 -28.77 -10.99 -19.23
C LYS A 183 -29.13 -12.07 -20.24
N ALA A 184 -30.37 -12.53 -20.21
CA ALA A 184 -30.89 -13.55 -21.12
C ALA A 184 -32.27 -13.13 -21.64
N ILE A 185 -32.64 -13.67 -22.80
CA ILE A 185 -33.97 -13.51 -23.38
C ILE A 185 -34.69 -14.85 -23.22
N ASN A 186 -35.86 -14.86 -22.57
CA ASN A 186 -36.68 -16.06 -22.44
C ASN A 186 -37.29 -16.45 -23.79
N ALA A 187 -37.80 -17.67 -23.91
CA ALA A 187 -38.57 -18.12 -25.08
C ALA A 187 -39.77 -17.21 -25.43
N LEU A 188 -40.26 -16.44 -24.45
CA LEU A 188 -41.34 -15.46 -24.58
C LEU A 188 -40.88 -14.06 -25.05
N GLY A 189 -39.59 -13.89 -25.38
CA GLY A 189 -39.02 -12.59 -25.80
C GLY A 189 -38.72 -11.62 -24.65
N GLU A 190 -38.97 -12.00 -23.41
CA GLU A 190 -38.71 -11.16 -22.24
C GLU A 190 -37.23 -11.10 -21.86
N SER A 191 -36.71 -9.90 -21.57
CA SER A 191 -35.36 -9.74 -21.03
C SER A 191 -35.33 -10.03 -19.52
N VAL A 192 -34.56 -11.04 -19.12
CA VAL A 192 -34.31 -11.41 -17.73
C VAL A 192 -32.89 -11.01 -17.35
N GLU A 193 -32.74 -10.28 -16.24
CA GLU A 193 -31.46 -9.97 -15.63
C GLU A 193 -31.30 -10.75 -14.32
N LEU A 194 -30.25 -11.56 -14.25
CA LEU A 194 -29.84 -12.28 -13.06
C LEU A 194 -28.53 -11.74 -12.52
N ARG A 195 -28.51 -11.36 -11.25
CA ARG A 195 -27.28 -10.96 -10.54
C ARG A 195 -26.89 -12.00 -9.50
N GLN A 196 -25.66 -12.50 -9.60
CA GLN A 196 -25.11 -13.51 -8.71
C GLN A 196 -23.70 -13.14 -8.26
N CYS A 197 -23.40 -13.32 -6.97
CA CYS A 197 -22.06 -13.13 -6.43
C CYS A 197 -21.29 -14.46 -6.42
N SER A 198 -19.99 -14.42 -6.73
CA SER A 198 -19.11 -15.57 -6.55
C SER A 198 -18.85 -15.85 -5.06
N ARG A 199 -18.37 -17.06 -4.76
CA ARG A 199 -17.91 -17.39 -3.41
C ARG A 199 -16.65 -16.57 -3.09
N PRO A 200 -16.54 -16.00 -1.88
CA PRO A 200 -15.34 -15.26 -1.48
C PRO A 200 -14.14 -16.20 -1.28
N SER A 201 -12.94 -15.68 -1.51
CA SER A 201 -11.69 -16.38 -1.17
C SER A 201 -11.48 -16.38 0.35
N LYS A 202 -10.55 -17.21 0.85
CA LYS A 202 -10.19 -17.25 2.29
C LYS A 202 -9.80 -15.86 2.83
N GLN A 203 -9.09 -15.07 2.03
CA GLN A 203 -8.68 -13.70 2.40
C GLN A 203 -9.86 -12.72 2.49
N ALA A 204 -10.86 -12.88 1.61
CA ALA A 204 -12.08 -12.05 1.66
C ALA A 204 -12.99 -12.48 2.83
N ILE A 205 -13.05 -13.78 3.14
CA ILE A 205 -13.78 -14.30 4.32
C ILE A 205 -13.22 -13.70 5.61
N GLU A 206 -11.90 -13.67 5.78
CA GLU A 206 -11.25 -13.05 6.94
C GLU A 206 -11.68 -11.59 7.14
N ILE A 207 -11.78 -10.81 6.05
CA ILE A 207 -12.24 -9.42 6.10
C ILE A 207 -13.71 -9.33 6.47
N TYR A 208 -14.58 -10.16 5.88
CA TYR A 208 -16.00 -10.17 6.22
C TYR A 208 -16.23 -10.55 7.69
N ASP A 209 -15.55 -11.57 8.19
CA ASP A 209 -15.66 -12.03 9.57
C ASP A 209 -15.18 -10.95 10.55
N ALA A 210 -14.07 -10.28 10.24
CA ALA A 210 -13.55 -9.18 11.05
C ALA A 210 -14.54 -7.99 11.13
N LEU A 211 -15.26 -7.72 10.03
CA LEU A 211 -16.27 -6.66 9.95
C LEU A 211 -17.67 -7.09 10.44
N GLY A 212 -17.87 -8.36 10.78
CA GLY A 212 -19.18 -8.90 11.18
C GLY A 212 -20.20 -8.94 10.04
N PHE A 213 -19.74 -9.02 8.79
CA PHE A 213 -20.58 -9.03 7.60
C PHE A 213 -20.82 -10.45 7.07
N LYS A 214 -21.94 -10.61 6.35
CA LYS A 214 -22.23 -11.85 5.63
C LYS A 214 -21.26 -11.99 4.46
N HIS A 215 -20.80 -13.21 4.21
CA HIS A 215 -19.90 -13.57 3.09
C HIS A 215 -20.49 -13.31 1.70
N HIS A 216 -21.80 -13.04 1.64
CA HIS A 216 -22.54 -12.73 0.43
C HIS A 216 -23.21 -11.36 0.60
N PRO A 217 -22.75 -10.32 -0.14
CA PRO A 217 -23.18 -8.95 0.10
C PRO A 217 -24.65 -8.68 -0.28
N PHE A 218 -25.26 -9.49 -1.15
CA PHE A 218 -26.67 -9.35 -1.52
C PHE A 218 -27.34 -10.71 -1.76
N LYS A 219 -28.66 -10.76 -1.56
CA LYS A 219 -29.49 -11.92 -1.92
C LYS A 219 -29.71 -11.93 -3.44
N LYS A 220 -29.77 -13.12 -4.05
CA LYS A 220 -30.08 -13.31 -5.47
C LYS A 220 -31.42 -12.64 -5.80
N ARG A 221 -31.41 -11.64 -6.68
CA ARG A 221 -32.62 -10.99 -7.22
C ARG A 221 -32.77 -11.35 -8.69
N LYS A 222 -33.95 -11.85 -9.07
CA LYS A 222 -34.34 -12.03 -10.47
C LYS A 222 -35.14 -10.79 -10.87
N ILE A 223 -34.65 -10.03 -11.84
CA ILE A 223 -35.39 -8.87 -12.38
C ILE A 223 -35.94 -9.31 -13.73
N CYS A 224 -37.25 -9.54 -13.79
CA CYS A 224 -37.96 -9.74 -15.05
C CYS A 224 -38.40 -8.36 -15.54
N ARG A 225 -37.89 -7.90 -16.68
CA ARG A 225 -38.48 -6.75 -17.37
C ARG A 225 -39.53 -7.29 -18.33
N THR A 226 -40.80 -7.14 -17.96
CA THR A 226 -41.91 -7.34 -18.90
C THR A 226 -41.85 -6.19 -19.92
N GLN A 227 -41.36 -6.43 -21.12
CA GLN A 227 -41.66 -5.55 -22.25
C GLN A 227 -43.11 -5.80 -22.66
N ARG A 228 -43.82 -4.76 -23.12
CA ARG A 228 -45.09 -4.98 -23.84
C ARG A 228 -44.76 -5.78 -25.11
N PRO A 229 -45.60 -6.75 -25.51
CA PRO A 229 -45.35 -7.56 -26.69
C PRO A 229 -45.15 -6.65 -27.91
N PRO A 230 -44.27 -7.02 -28.86
CA PRO A 230 -44.07 -6.24 -30.08
C PRO A 230 -45.42 -6.10 -30.79
N GLU A 231 -45.80 -4.86 -31.12
CA GLU A 231 -47.00 -4.60 -31.92
C GLU A 231 -46.88 -5.35 -33.24
N LYS A 232 -47.93 -6.12 -33.59
CA LYS A 232 -47.98 -6.85 -34.87
C LYS A 232 -47.81 -5.84 -36.01
N PRO A 233 -46.95 -6.09 -37.00
CA PRO A 233 -46.83 -5.21 -38.15
C PRO A 233 -48.20 -5.10 -38.85
N PRO A 234 -48.57 -3.91 -39.38
CA PRO A 234 -49.83 -3.72 -40.06
C PRO A 234 -49.93 -4.72 -41.23
N SER A 235 -51.04 -5.45 -41.29
CA SER A 235 -51.33 -6.39 -42.37
C SER A 235 -51.35 -5.63 -43.70
N CYS A 236 -50.31 -5.82 -44.52
CA CYS A 236 -50.29 -5.34 -45.89
C CYS A 236 -51.20 -6.24 -46.73
N CYS A 237 -52.51 -5.97 -46.69
CA CYS A 237 -53.47 -6.50 -47.63
C CYS A 237 -54.38 -5.37 -48.11
N THR A 238 -53.93 -4.67 -49.16
CA THR A 238 -54.85 -4.03 -50.11
C THR A 238 -54.36 -4.34 -51.51
N ALA A 239 -54.88 -5.43 -52.08
CA ALA A 239 -54.93 -5.58 -53.52
C ALA A 239 -55.85 -4.48 -54.07
N ARG A 240 -55.29 -3.48 -54.76
CA ARG A 240 -56.07 -2.61 -55.63
C ARG A 240 -56.30 -3.36 -56.94
N LYS A 241 -57.55 -3.82 -57.13
CA LYS A 241 -58.11 -4.06 -58.46
C LYS A 241 -58.48 -2.72 -59.06
N THR A 242 -57.92 -2.42 -60.23
CA THR A 242 -58.54 -1.82 -61.43
C THR A 242 -57.47 -1.73 -62.49
#